data_AF-A0A9P6NBA6-F1
#
_entry.id   AF-A0A9P6NBA6-F1
#
_cell.length_a   1.000
_cell.length_b   1.000
_cell.length_c   1.000
_cell.angle_alpha   90.00
_cell.angle_beta   90.00
_cell.angle_gamma   90.00
#
_symmetry.space_group_name_H-M   'P 1'
#
loop_
_entity.id
_entity.type
_entity.pdbx_description
1 polymer ?
#
loop_
_entity_poly.entity_id
_entity_poly.type
_entity_poly.pdbx_seq_one_letter_code
_entity_poly.pdbx_strand_id
1 'polypeptide(L)' 'PPDHALANAVAHGLKSSMNSLTFALTCNALGTEKLEPLIIGRYQRPHCFKRRSGSELGFVYFFNTKAWMNHMIFQD' A
#
# COMPACT_ATOMS: atom_id res chain seq x y z
N PRO A 1 8.65 13.60 5.51
CA PRO A 1 10.06 14.03 5.35
C PRO A 1 10.21 14.76 4.01
N PRO A 2 11.04 15.83 3.89
CA PRO A 2 10.79 16.85 2.88
C PRO A 2 10.93 16.26 1.48
N ASP A 3 9.92 16.50 0.63
CA ASP A 3 10.01 16.27 -0.82
C ASP A 3 9.91 17.63 -1.55
N HIS A 4 10.56 18.65 -0.94
CA HIS A 4 10.64 20.08 -1.31
C HIS A 4 9.59 21.02 -0.69
N ALA A 5 9.83 21.44 0.55
CA ALA A 5 9.37 22.72 1.10
C ALA A 5 10.59 23.47 1.67
N LEU A 6 10.62 24.81 1.55
CA LEU A 6 11.72 25.68 2.01
C LEU A 6 11.92 25.73 3.55
N ALA A 7 11.20 24.88 4.28
CA ALA A 7 11.27 24.83 5.72
C ALA A 7 12.48 24.01 6.16
N ASN A 8 13.43 24.67 6.84
CA ASN A 8 14.60 24.03 7.45
C ASN A 8 14.29 23.33 8.79
N ALA A 9 13.02 23.29 9.21
CA ALA A 9 12.59 22.67 10.46
C ALA A 9 11.29 21.90 10.26
N VAL A 10 11.11 20.83 11.03
CA VAL A 10 9.87 20.04 11.06
C VAL A 10 8.77 20.90 11.69
N ALA A 11 7.81 21.37 10.89
CA ALA A 11 6.62 22.01 11.42
C ALA A 11 5.65 20.93 11.94
N HIS A 12 5.20 21.08 13.19
CA HIS A 12 4.13 20.25 13.74
C HIS A 12 2.85 20.47 12.90
N GLY A 13 2.22 19.37 12.47
CA GLY A 13 1.00 19.39 11.65
C GLY A 13 1.19 19.22 10.13
N LEU A 14 2.42 19.01 9.65
CA LEU A 14 2.64 18.66 8.24
C LEU A 14 2.12 17.25 7.93
N LYS A 15 1.18 17.16 6.98
CA LYS A 15 0.71 15.89 6.44
C LYS A 15 1.87 15.21 5.69
N SER A 16 2.34 14.08 6.21
CA SER A 16 3.34 13.26 5.53
C SER A 16 2.86 12.82 4.14
N SER A 17 3.81 12.64 3.22
CA SER A 17 3.53 12.04 1.92
C SER A 17 2.91 10.66 2.14
N MET A 18 1.71 10.44 1.58
CA MET A 18 0.93 9.20 1.75
C MET A 18 1.41 8.08 0.82
N ASN A 19 2.73 7.89 0.72
CA ASN A 19 3.32 6.75 0.02
C ASN A 19 3.27 5.53 0.95
N SER A 20 2.06 5.01 1.15
CA SER A 20 1.79 3.91 2.07
C SER A 20 1.44 2.64 1.29
N LEU A 21 1.89 1.50 1.81
CA LEU A 21 1.37 0.18 1.45
C LEU A 21 0.30 -0.20 2.46
N THR A 22 -0.86 -0.64 1.99
CA THR A 22 -1.94 -1.17 2.81
C THR A 22 -1.91 -2.69 2.75
N PHE A 23 -1.99 -3.34 3.91
CA PHE A 23 -2.09 -4.79 4.03
C PHE A 23 -3.48 -5.12 4.55
N ALA A 24 -4.29 -5.78 3.74
CA ALA A 24 -5.57 -6.34 4.15
C ALA A 24 -5.35 -7.80 4.57
N LEU A 25 -5.57 -8.05 5.85
CA LEU A 25 -5.48 -9.37 6.47
C LEU A 25 -6.89 -9.83 6.80
N THR A 26 -7.25 -11.03 6.33
CA THR A 26 -8.59 -11.57 6.49
C THR A 26 -8.52 -12.93 7.17
N CYS A 27 -9.23 -13.08 8.27
CA CYS A 27 -9.40 -14.34 8.97
C CYS A 27 -10.82 -14.50 9.50
N ASN A 28 -11.26 -15.74 9.71
CA ASN A 28 -12.49 -16.01 10.43
C ASN A 28 -12.30 -15.71 11.94
N ALA A 29 -13.41 -15.60 12.68
CA ALA A 29 -13.37 -15.25 14.10
C ALA A 29 -12.58 -16.27 14.96
N LEU A 30 -12.58 -17.55 14.56
CA LEU A 30 -11.80 -18.60 15.23
C LEU A 30 -10.32 -18.60 14.85
N GLY A 31 -9.92 -17.89 13.79
CA GLY A 31 -8.55 -17.86 13.27
C GLY A 31 -8.09 -19.16 12.61
N THR A 32 -8.98 -20.12 12.36
CA THR A 32 -8.66 -21.39 11.67
C THR A 32 -8.50 -21.18 10.17
N GLU A 33 -9.23 -20.22 9.60
CA GLU A 33 -9.16 -19.86 8.19
C GLU A 33 -8.54 -18.48 8.07
N LYS A 34 -7.47 -18.40 7.28
CA LYS A 34 -6.73 -17.17 7.00
C LYS A 34 -6.53 -17.09 5.50
N LEU A 35 -6.94 -15.97 4.90
CA LEU A 35 -6.68 -15.69 3.50
C LEU A 35 -5.26 -15.16 3.32
N GLU A 36 -4.74 -15.28 2.12
CA GLU A 36 -3.47 -14.66 1.76
C GLU A 36 -3.54 -13.13 1.97
N PRO A 37 -2.49 -12.51 2.52
CA PRO A 37 -2.44 -11.06 2.66
C PRO A 37 -2.58 -10.36 1.32
N LEU A 38 -3.55 -9.45 1.25
CA LEU A 38 -3.79 -8.60 0.10
C LEU A 38 -3.02 -7.28 0.28
N ILE A 39 -2.09 -6.98 -0.63
CA ILE A 39 -1.27 -5.78 -0.57
C ILE A 39 -1.79 -4.75 -1.58
N ILE A 40 -2.02 -3.52 -1.14
CA ILE A 40 -2.50 -2.44 -2.00
C ILE A 40 -1.56 -1.24 -1.89
N GLY A 41 -1.15 -0.68 -3.02
CA GLY A 41 -0.32 0.53 -3.06
C GLY A 41 -0.68 1.50 -4.18
N ARG A 42 0.10 2.57 -4.28
CA ARG A 42 -0.12 3.63 -5.28
C ARG A 42 0.47 3.30 -6.65
N TYR A 43 1.65 2.67 -6.67
CA TYR A 43 2.46 2.48 -7.87
C TYR A 43 2.49 1.02 -8.28
N GLN A 44 2.29 0.70 -9.56
CA GLN A 44 2.37 -0.67 -10.06
C GLN A 44 3.67 -1.40 -9.70
N ARG A 45 4.79 -0.67 -9.68
CA ARG A 45 6.14 -1.17 -9.35
C ARG A 45 6.83 -0.21 -8.39
N PRO A 46 6.54 -0.28 -7.08
CA PRO A 46 7.17 0.56 -6.08
C PRO A 46 8.70 0.44 -6.09
N HIS A 47 9.40 1.54 -5.78
CA HIS A 47 10.86 1.52 -5.68
C HIS A 47 11.35 0.57 -4.57
N CYS A 48 10.63 0.48 -3.45
CA CYS A 48 10.93 -0.47 -2.38
C CYS A 48 10.85 -1.94 -2.81
N PHE A 49 10.12 -2.23 -3.89
CA PHE A 49 10.03 -3.57 -4.49
C PHE A 49 11.16 -3.84 -5.47
N LYS A 50 12.16 -2.94 -5.56
CA LYS A 50 13.23 -2.99 -6.57
C LYS A 50 12.66 -3.06 -7.98
N ARG A 51 11.54 -2.35 -8.21
CA ARG A 51 10.77 -2.33 -9.47
C ARG A 51 10.21 -3.69 -9.91
N ARG A 52 10.10 -4.66 -9.01
CA ARG A 52 9.39 -5.92 -9.26
C ARG A 52 7.88 -5.77 -9.04
N SER A 53 7.08 -6.53 -9.76
CA SER A 53 5.64 -6.68 -9.51
C SER A 53 5.39 -7.52 -8.26
N GLY A 54 4.17 -7.47 -7.73
CA GLY A 54 3.78 -8.36 -6.62
C GLY A 54 3.86 -9.83 -6.99
N SER A 55 3.48 -10.19 -8.22
CA SER A 55 3.61 -11.56 -8.73
C SER A 55 5.06 -12.06 -8.76
N GLU A 56 6.01 -11.21 -9.17
CA GLU A 56 7.46 -11.53 -9.14
C GLU A 56 8.00 -11.68 -7.70
N LEU A 57 7.29 -11.14 -6.71
CA LEU A 57 7.61 -11.22 -5.30
C LEU A 57 6.79 -12.28 -4.55
N GLY A 58 5.84 -12.95 -5.22
CA GLY A 58 5.00 -13.99 -4.65
C GLY A 58 3.87 -13.50 -3.74
N PHE A 59 3.36 -12.27 -3.93
CA PHE A 59 2.22 -11.77 -3.17
C PHE A 59 1.14 -11.13 -4.06
N VAL A 60 -0.11 -11.20 -3.57
CA VAL A 60 -1.26 -10.57 -4.20
C VAL A 60 -1.14 -9.06 -4.05
N TYR A 61 -0.93 -8.36 -5.17
CA TYR A 61 -0.69 -6.92 -5.20
C TYR A 61 -1.62 -6.18 -6.15
N PHE A 62 -2.31 -5.18 -5.62
CA PHE A 62 -3.07 -4.22 -6.41
C PHE A 62 -2.46 -2.83 -6.32
N PHE A 63 -2.58 -2.08 -7.40
CA PHE A 63 -2.15 -0.69 -7.43
C PHE A 63 -3.26 0.20 -7.96
N ASN A 64 -3.34 1.41 -7.41
CA ASN A 64 -4.19 2.45 -7.93
C ASN A 64 -3.54 3.82 -7.69
N THR A 65 -3.32 4.55 -8.78
CA THR A 65 -2.65 5.87 -8.75
C THR A 65 -3.56 6.98 -8.24
N LYS A 66 -4.88 6.80 -8.32
CA LYS A 66 -5.89 7.82 -7.98
C LYS A 66 -6.48 7.65 -6.59
N ALA A 67 -6.71 6.42 -6.15
CA ALA A 67 -7.37 6.12 -4.88
C ALA A 67 -6.74 4.91 -4.18
N TRP A 68 -6.94 4.79 -2.86
CA TRP A 68 -6.37 3.71 -2.05
C TRP A 68 -7.08 2.38 -2.19
N MET A 69 -8.40 2.41 -2.36
CA MET A 69 -9.25 1.23 -2.42
C MET A 69 -10.15 1.35 -3.65
N ASN A 70 -10.22 0.30 -4.44
CA ASN A 70 -11.16 0.20 -5.55
C ASN A 70 -12.08 -1.00 -5.28
N HIS A 71 -13.38 -0.83 -5.46
CA HIS A 71 -14.35 -1.92 -5.33
C HIS A 71 -13.99 -3.15 -6.17
N MET A 72 -13.34 -2.94 -7.32
CA MET A 72 -12.83 -4.01 -8.19
C MET A 72 -11.83 -4.96 -7.50
N ILE A 73 -11.20 -4.54 -6.40
CA ILE A 73 -10.27 -5.38 -5.63
C ILE A 73 -11.04 -6.47 -4.84
N PHE A 74 -12.35 -6.28 -4.61
CA PHE A 74 -13.21 -7.15 -3.81
C PHE A 74 -14.42 -7.67 -4.59
N GLN A 75 -14.34 -7.69 -5.93
CA GLN A 75 -15.46 -8.06 -6.81
C GLN A 75 -15.38 -9.49 -7.37
N ASP A 76 -14.46 -10.30 -6.88
CA ASP A 76 -14.41 -11.73 -7.20
C ASP A 76 -15.46 -12.55 -6.41
#